data_AF-A0A920PZ74-F1
#
_entry.id   AF-A0A920PZ74-F1
#
_cell.length_a   1.000
_cell.length_b   1.000
_cell.length_c   1.000
_cell.angle_alpha   90.00
_cell.angle_beta   90.00
_cell.angle_gamma   90.00
#
_symmetry.space_group_name_H-M   'P 1'
#
loop_
_entity.id
_entity.type
_entity.pdbx_description
1 polymer ?
#
loop_
_entity_poly.entity_id
_entity_poly.type
_entity_poly.pdbx_seq_one_letter_code
_entity_poly.pdbx_strand_id
1 'polypeptide(L)'
;MRVVTVAYWTILPDVGDLAGGGDAVEAALVPVVDIERGERRLAFDHRTIVLDAVERAMSRLEYSTEATRFCPPEFTIRQLRRVYEAVWGTEFDQGNFQRKVRSEPGFVRDLGRTTDPSGSRGRPAALFSAGEVSRLEQPFLATRLESKDIPAVAGPSAGPPLGLESPPSGMAAQSPPPPRAPSRDPDDYPAWLAESDDQEPDE
;
A
#
# COMPACT_ATOMS: atom_id res chain seq x y z
N MET A 1 17.20 17.38 -24.67
CA MET A 1 17.55 16.93 -23.31
C MET A 1 16.59 15.79 -22.95
N ARG A 2 17.09 14.65 -22.46
CA ARG A 2 16.26 13.51 -22.03
C ARG A 2 16.38 13.39 -20.52
N VAL A 3 15.25 13.29 -19.83
CA VAL A 3 15.19 13.10 -18.37
C VAL A 3 14.70 11.68 -18.09
N VAL A 4 15.28 11.04 -17.08
CA VAL A 4 14.85 9.74 -16.56
C VAL A 4 14.51 9.94 -15.09
N THR A 5 13.30 9.54 -14.70
CA THR A 5 12.79 9.69 -13.33
C THR A 5 12.79 8.34 -12.62
N VAL A 6 13.31 8.31 -11.39
CA VAL A 6 13.17 7.18 -10.47
C VAL A 6 12.25 7.62 -9.34
N ALA A 7 11.03 7.06 -9.29
CA ALA A 7 10.03 7.42 -8.30
C ALA A 7 10.07 6.47 -7.09
N TYR A 8 9.89 7.03 -5.89
CA TYR A 8 9.77 6.31 -4.63
C TYR A 8 8.39 6.55 -4.04
N TRP A 9 7.89 5.58 -3.29
CA TRP A 9 6.60 5.68 -2.60
C TRP A 9 6.66 5.00 -1.23
N THR A 10 5.78 5.45 -0.33
CA THR A 10 5.62 4.88 1.01
C THR A 10 4.16 5.00 1.46
N ILE A 11 3.76 4.20 2.45
CA ILE A 11 2.47 4.37 3.15
C ILE A 11 2.78 4.50 4.64
N LEU A 12 2.29 5.57 5.24
CA LEU A 12 2.54 5.92 6.63
C LEU A 12 1.19 6.17 7.32
N PRO A 13 0.98 5.66 8.54
CA PRO A 13 -0.24 5.92 9.30
C PRO A 13 -0.34 7.37 9.79
N ASP A 14 0.82 8.00 9.97
CA ASP A 14 0.98 9.40 10.34
C ASP A 14 2.14 9.96 9.54
N VAL A 15 1.91 11.10 8.88
CA VAL A 15 2.91 11.83 8.09
C VAL A 15 3.56 12.96 8.88
N GLY A 16 3.11 13.20 10.11
CA GLY A 16 3.53 14.32 10.95
C GLY A 16 3.15 15.67 10.36
N ASP A 17 3.83 16.71 10.83
CA ASP A 17 3.66 18.06 10.31
C ASP A 17 4.29 18.17 8.91
N LEU A 18 3.48 18.55 7.93
CA LEU A 18 3.93 18.75 6.56
C LEU A 18 4.51 20.16 6.39
N ALA A 19 5.72 20.22 5.85
CA ALA A 19 6.35 21.46 5.43
C ALA A 19 6.96 21.28 4.02
N GLY A 20 6.98 22.36 3.25
CA GLY A 20 7.76 22.40 2.01
C GLY A 20 9.25 22.16 2.31
N GLY A 21 9.95 21.51 1.39
CA GLY A 21 11.38 21.22 1.49
C GLY A 21 12.02 21.18 0.10
N GLY A 22 13.35 21.30 0.05
CA GLY A 22 14.07 21.34 -1.22
C GLY A 22 13.64 22.52 -2.10
N ASP A 23 13.03 22.22 -3.24
CA ASP A 23 12.47 23.18 -4.20
C ASP A 23 10.95 23.41 -4.03
N ALA A 24 10.29 22.72 -3.11
CA ALA A 24 8.86 22.86 -2.83
C ALA A 24 8.59 23.95 -1.78
N VAL A 25 7.76 24.93 -2.13
CA VAL A 25 7.33 26.02 -1.23
C VAL A 25 6.35 25.52 -0.16
N GLU A 26 5.54 24.52 -0.48
CA GLU A 26 4.48 23.99 0.39
C GLU A 26 4.32 22.48 0.18
N ALA A 27 3.87 21.79 1.22
CA ALA A 27 3.43 20.40 1.18
C ALA A 27 2.07 20.26 1.88
N ALA A 28 1.15 19.53 1.26
CA ALA A 28 -0.20 19.32 1.80
C ALA A 28 -0.73 17.93 1.47
N LEU A 29 -1.59 17.39 2.34
CA LEU A 29 -2.36 16.19 2.04
C LEU A 29 -3.47 16.54 1.04
N VAL A 30 -3.49 15.81 -0.08
CA VAL A 30 -4.50 15.95 -1.12
C VAL A 30 -5.23 14.62 -1.28
N PRO A 31 -6.57 14.59 -1.32
CA PRO A 31 -7.31 13.37 -1.60
C PRO A 31 -6.89 12.76 -2.94
N VAL A 32 -6.59 11.46 -2.95
CA VAL A 32 -6.20 10.73 -4.17
C VAL A 32 -7.28 10.84 -5.24
N VAL A 33 -8.55 10.84 -4.84
CA VAL A 33 -9.71 10.97 -5.74
C VAL A 33 -9.69 12.26 -6.56
N ASP A 34 -9.15 13.37 -6.02
CA ASP A 34 -9.02 14.62 -6.76
C ASP A 34 -7.99 14.49 -7.90
N ILE A 35 -6.94 13.69 -7.71
CA ILE A 35 -5.89 13.41 -8.71
C ILE A 35 -6.44 12.44 -9.78
N GLU A 36 -7.17 11.41 -9.35
CA GLU A 36 -7.84 10.45 -10.25
C GLU A 36 -8.80 11.16 -11.20
N ARG A 37 -9.64 12.06 -10.68
CA ARG A 37 -10.60 12.84 -11.45
C ARG A 37 -9.97 13.96 -12.29
N GLY A 38 -8.68 14.23 -12.10
CA GLY A 38 -7.96 15.31 -12.80
C GLY A 38 -8.32 16.71 -12.28
N GLU A 39 -8.97 16.80 -11.12
CA GLU A 39 -9.28 18.05 -10.42
C GLU A 39 -8.00 18.70 -9.85
N ARG A 40 -6.94 17.90 -9.66
CA ARG A 40 -5.59 18.34 -9.31
C ARG A 40 -4.65 18.14 -10.49
N ARG A 41 -4.08 19.24 -10.98
CA ARG A 41 -3.05 19.22 -12.02
C ARG A 41 -1.68 19.06 -11.37
N LEU A 42 -0.98 17.98 -11.72
CA LEU A 42 0.40 17.72 -11.30
C LEU A 42 1.37 18.01 -12.44
N ALA A 43 2.62 18.32 -12.10
CA ALA A 43 3.65 18.61 -13.09
C ALA A 43 4.04 17.35 -13.90
N PHE A 44 4.50 17.55 -15.14
CA PHE A 44 5.05 16.51 -16.00
C PHE A 44 4.15 15.26 -16.08
N ASP A 45 4.70 14.08 -15.79
CA ASP A 45 4.06 12.77 -15.75
C ASP A 45 3.71 12.32 -14.32
N HIS A 46 3.73 13.24 -13.34
CA HIS A 46 3.51 12.89 -11.92
C HIS A 46 2.14 12.29 -11.65
N ARG A 47 1.11 12.61 -12.45
CA ARG A 47 -0.19 11.94 -12.33
C ARG A 47 -0.07 10.44 -12.58
N THR A 48 0.67 10.03 -13.60
CA THR A 48 0.91 8.61 -13.88
C THR A 48 1.67 7.98 -12.72
N ILE A 49 2.75 8.61 -12.27
CA ILE A 49 3.58 8.12 -11.16
C ILE A 49 2.76 7.89 -9.88
N VAL A 50 1.89 8.85 -9.51
CA VAL A 50 1.05 8.75 -8.31
C VAL A 50 0.02 7.63 -8.44
N LEU A 51 -0.66 7.52 -9.58
CA LEU A 51 -1.67 6.46 -9.78
C LEU A 51 -1.01 5.06 -9.76
N ASP A 52 0.16 4.94 -10.37
CA ASP A 52 1.01 3.74 -10.32
C ASP A 52 1.44 3.37 -8.89
N ALA A 53 1.72 4.38 -8.06
CA ALA A 53 2.08 4.17 -6.65
C ALA A 53 0.86 3.75 -5.81
N VAL A 54 -0.31 4.34 -6.07
CA VAL A 54 -1.58 3.97 -5.42
C VAL A 54 -1.95 2.52 -5.74
N GLU A 55 -1.86 2.10 -7.00
CA GLU A 55 -2.13 0.72 -7.40
C GLU A 55 -1.18 -0.26 -6.68
N ARG A 56 0.12 0.05 -6.65
CA ARG A 56 1.12 -0.76 -5.91
C ARG A 56 0.85 -0.81 -4.41
N ALA A 57 0.42 0.30 -3.81
CA ALA A 57 0.05 0.37 -2.40
C ALA A 57 -1.18 -0.51 -2.11
N MET A 58 -2.20 -0.45 -2.95
CA MET A 58 -3.39 -1.30 -2.84
C MET A 58 -3.04 -2.79 -2.98
N SER A 59 -2.22 -3.16 -3.97
CA SER A 59 -1.75 -4.55 -4.13
C SER A 59 -0.96 -5.04 -2.93
N ARG A 60 -0.14 -4.18 -2.29
CA ARG A 60 0.58 -4.55 -1.06
C ARG A 60 -0.38 -4.80 0.10
N LEU A 61 -1.38 -3.93 0.29
CA LEU A 61 -2.37 -4.06 1.36
C LEU A 61 -3.33 -5.24 1.17
N GLU A 62 -3.54 -5.68 -0.07
CA GLU A 62 -4.38 -6.86 -0.37
C GLU A 62 -3.81 -8.16 0.23
N TYR A 63 -2.49 -8.26 0.31
CA TYR A 63 -1.77 -9.46 0.76
C TYR A 63 -1.00 -9.25 2.07
N SER A 64 -1.21 -8.14 2.77
CA SER A 64 -0.51 -7.84 4.02
C SER A 64 -1.45 -7.42 5.14
N THR A 65 -0.92 -7.49 6.36
CA THR A 65 -1.62 -7.04 7.58
C THR A 65 -1.29 -5.59 7.93
N GLU A 66 -0.59 -4.87 7.05
CA GLU A 66 -0.09 -3.52 7.29
C GLU A 66 -1.21 -2.49 7.51
N ALA A 67 -2.43 -2.77 7.05
CA ALA A 67 -3.61 -1.95 7.34
C ALA A 67 -3.86 -1.76 8.86
N THR A 68 -3.41 -2.70 9.70
CA THR A 68 -3.50 -2.57 11.17
C THR A 68 -2.66 -1.42 11.72
N ARG A 69 -1.62 -0.98 11.02
CA ARG A 69 -0.78 0.16 11.45
C ARG A 69 -1.53 1.49 11.39
N PHE A 70 -2.58 1.59 10.58
CA PHE A 70 -3.46 2.76 10.49
C PHE A 70 -4.52 2.78 11.60
N CYS A 71 -4.59 1.72 12.41
CA CYS A 71 -5.45 1.68 13.58
C CYS A 71 -4.67 2.12 14.83
N PRO A 72 -5.38 2.59 15.89
CA PRO A 72 -4.78 2.74 17.21
C PRO A 72 -4.20 1.41 17.73
N PRO A 73 -3.35 1.42 18.78
CA PRO A 73 -2.76 0.18 19.33
C PRO A 73 -3.78 -0.88 19.74
N GLU A 74 -4.93 -0.43 20.28
CA GLU A 74 -6.11 -1.25 20.53
C GLU A 74 -7.25 -0.77 19.65
N PHE A 75 -7.81 -1.65 18.84
CA PHE A 75 -8.83 -1.29 17.85
C PHE A 75 -9.94 -2.34 17.74
N THR A 76 -11.06 -1.90 17.18
CA THR A 76 -12.19 -2.77 16.83
C THR A 76 -12.06 -3.23 15.38
N ILE A 77 -12.63 -4.39 15.04
CA ILE A 77 -12.75 -4.85 13.64
C ILE A 77 -13.42 -3.80 12.75
N ARG A 78 -14.33 -2.99 13.30
CA ARG A 78 -14.97 -1.87 12.59
C ARG A 78 -13.97 -0.78 12.19
N GLN A 79 -13.02 -0.42 13.06
CA GLN A 79 -11.98 0.56 12.74
C GLN A 79 -11.07 0.02 11.64
N LEU A 80 -10.65 -1.23 11.73
CA LEU A 80 -9.87 -1.87 10.67
C LEU A 80 -10.63 -1.90 9.34
N ARG A 81 -11.92 -2.22 9.36
CA ARG A 81 -12.78 -2.19 8.17
C ARG A 81 -12.79 -0.82 7.50
N ARG A 82 -12.89 0.26 8.28
CA ARG A 82 -12.86 1.63 7.73
C ARG A 82 -11.55 1.96 7.01
N VAL A 83 -10.42 1.41 7.46
CA VAL A 83 -9.14 1.56 6.75
C VAL A 83 -9.22 0.89 5.38
N TYR A 84 -9.69 -0.36 5.31
CA TYR A 84 -9.90 -1.04 4.02
C TYR A 84 -10.93 -0.33 3.14
N GLU A 85 -12.04 0.16 3.70
CA GLU A 85 -13.04 0.92 2.94
C GLU A 85 -12.44 2.20 2.33
N ALA A 86 -11.59 2.92 3.08
CA ALA A 86 -10.92 4.12 2.60
C ALA A 86 -9.90 3.83 1.48
N VAL A 87 -9.15 2.73 1.59
CA VAL A 87 -8.15 2.33 0.58
C VAL A 87 -8.80 1.88 -0.73
N TRP A 88 -9.92 1.16 -0.65
CA TRP A 88 -10.59 0.62 -1.84
C TRP A 88 -11.75 1.47 -2.36
N GLY A 89 -12.13 2.53 -1.65
CA GLY A 89 -13.23 3.43 -2.03
C GLY A 89 -14.59 2.73 -2.11
N THR A 90 -14.77 1.61 -1.41
CA THR A 90 -16.00 0.81 -1.42
C THR A 90 -16.34 0.34 -0.01
N GLU A 91 -17.63 0.13 0.25
CA GLU A 91 -18.09 -0.45 1.50
C GLU A 91 -17.86 -1.96 1.53
N PHE A 92 -17.54 -2.49 2.70
CA PHE A 92 -17.42 -3.93 2.95
C PHE A 92 -18.55 -4.42 3.85
N ASP A 93 -19.14 -5.57 3.52
CA ASP A 93 -20.10 -6.23 4.41
C ASP A 93 -19.45 -6.54 5.77
N GLN A 94 -20.14 -6.16 6.84
CA GLN A 94 -19.61 -6.26 8.19
C GLN A 94 -19.37 -7.73 8.61
N GLY A 95 -20.31 -8.62 8.28
CA GLY A 95 -20.26 -10.02 8.67
C GLY A 95 -19.14 -10.77 7.96
N ASN A 96 -19.05 -10.58 6.64
CA ASN A 96 -18.01 -11.17 5.80
C ASN A 96 -16.63 -10.65 6.18
N PHE A 97 -16.48 -9.34 6.40
CA PHE A 97 -15.21 -8.75 6.85
C PHE A 97 -14.77 -9.34 8.19
N GLN A 98 -15.69 -9.37 9.18
CA GLN A 98 -15.40 -9.94 10.49
C GLN A 98 -15.02 -11.41 10.42
N ARG A 99 -15.71 -12.21 9.60
CA ARG A 99 -15.38 -13.62 9.37
C ARG A 99 -13.99 -13.77 8.75
N LYS A 100 -13.68 -12.98 7.71
CA LYS A 100 -12.39 -13.02 7.01
C LYS A 100 -11.22 -12.65 7.93
N VAL A 101 -11.35 -11.59 8.72
CA VAL A 101 -10.31 -11.19 9.70
C VAL A 101 -10.07 -12.29 10.72
N ARG A 102 -11.13 -12.90 11.26
CA ARG A 102 -11.03 -13.92 12.31
C ARG A 102 -10.60 -15.30 11.79
N SER A 103 -10.86 -15.60 10.52
CA SER A 103 -10.43 -16.85 9.91
C SER A 103 -8.94 -16.87 9.58
N GLU A 104 -8.30 -15.70 9.47
CA GLU A 104 -6.88 -15.60 9.17
C GLU A 104 -6.04 -15.71 10.46
N PRO A 105 -5.29 -16.80 10.66
CA PRO A 105 -4.52 -17.00 11.87
C PRO A 105 -3.43 -15.92 12.02
N GLY A 106 -3.34 -15.33 13.21
CA GLY A 106 -2.29 -14.37 13.52
C GLY A 106 -2.43 -12.99 12.87
N PHE A 107 -3.53 -12.71 12.16
CA PHE A 107 -3.80 -11.37 11.61
C PHE A 107 -4.08 -10.34 12.72
N VAL A 108 -4.99 -10.70 13.64
CA VAL A 108 -5.33 -9.88 14.80
C VAL A 108 -5.26 -10.71 16.07
N ARG A 109 -4.91 -10.08 17.19
CA ARG A 109 -4.91 -10.72 18.50
C ARG A 109 -6.09 -10.20 19.32
N ASP A 110 -6.96 -11.10 19.77
CA ASP A 110 -8.07 -10.75 20.68
C ASP A 110 -7.51 -10.38 22.06
N LEU A 111 -7.91 -9.23 22.59
CA LEU A 111 -7.45 -8.75 23.90
C LEU A 111 -8.33 -9.24 25.05
N GLY A 112 -9.47 -9.90 24.76
CA GLY A 112 -10.44 -10.35 25.76
C GLY A 112 -11.20 -9.20 26.43
N ARG A 113 -11.07 -7.97 25.92
CA ARG A 113 -11.71 -6.76 26.44
C ARG A 113 -12.69 -6.19 25.41
N THR A 114 -13.56 -5.32 25.86
CA THR A 114 -14.48 -4.59 25.00
C THR A 114 -14.33 -3.08 25.18
N THR A 115 -14.77 -2.31 24.18
CA THR A 115 -14.91 -0.86 24.28
C THR A 115 -15.76 -0.47 25.49
N ASP A 116 -15.51 0.72 26.05
CA ASP A 116 -16.29 1.24 27.18
C ASP A 116 -17.80 1.29 26.83
N PRO A 117 -18.68 0.64 27.62
CA PRO A 117 -20.12 0.70 27.43
C PRO A 117 -20.70 2.11 27.54
N SER A 118 -20.02 3.02 28.23
CA SER A 118 -20.52 4.37 28.51
C SER A 118 -20.36 5.35 27.33
N GLY A 119 -19.41 5.09 26.43
CA GLY A 119 -19.06 5.99 25.32
C GLY A 119 -19.80 5.72 23.99
N SER A 120 -20.54 4.62 23.87
CA SER A 120 -21.14 4.17 22.59
C SER A 120 -22.54 3.61 22.79
N ARG A 121 -23.51 4.11 22.01
CA ARG A 121 -24.87 3.55 21.96
C ARG A 121 -24.85 2.22 21.20
N GLY A 122 -24.76 1.10 21.93
CA GLY A 122 -24.78 -0.25 21.36
C GLY A 122 -24.05 -1.28 22.23
N ARG A 123 -24.03 -2.54 21.78
CA ARG A 123 -23.26 -3.60 22.45
C ARG A 123 -21.76 -3.23 22.40
N PRO A 124 -21.02 -3.35 23.52
CA PRO A 124 -19.57 -3.16 23.54
C PRO A 124 -18.88 -4.02 22.48
N ALA A 125 -17.99 -3.41 21.70
CA ALA A 125 -17.24 -4.09 20.65
C ALA A 125 -15.97 -4.71 21.22
N ALA A 126 -15.61 -5.93 20.78
CA ALA A 126 -14.35 -6.55 21.16
C ALA A 126 -13.14 -5.74 20.66
N LEU A 127 -12.11 -5.67 21.50
CA LEU A 127 -10.85 -4.99 21.20
C LEU A 127 -9.79 -6.00 20.77
N PHE A 128 -9.01 -5.57 19.78
CA PHE A 128 -7.95 -6.33 19.15
C PHE A 128 -6.68 -5.49 19.08
N SER A 129 -5.52 -6.15 18.97
CA SER A 129 -4.27 -5.54 18.53
C SER A 129 -3.81 -6.17 17.22
N ALA A 130 -2.80 -5.56 16.60
CA ALA A 130 -2.09 -6.19 15.49
C ALA A 130 -1.55 -7.56 15.92
N GLY A 131 -1.69 -8.55 15.03
CA GLY A 131 -1.09 -9.86 15.22
C GLY A 131 0.36 -9.91 14.75
N GLU A 132 0.90 -11.13 14.62
CA GLU A 132 2.33 -11.36 14.37
C GLU A 132 2.66 -11.63 12.89
N VAL A 133 1.66 -11.95 12.07
CA VAL A 133 1.87 -12.21 10.65
C VAL A 133 1.85 -10.89 9.87
N SER A 134 2.79 -10.74 8.94
CA SER A 134 2.87 -9.58 8.04
C SER A 134 2.22 -9.82 6.68
N ARG A 135 2.03 -11.10 6.31
CA ARG A 135 1.49 -11.54 5.02
C ARG A 135 0.25 -12.41 5.23
N LEU A 136 -0.74 -12.22 4.35
CA LEU A 136 -1.96 -13.01 4.28
C LEU A 136 -1.76 -14.14 3.28
N GLU A 137 -2.26 -15.35 3.58
CA GLU A 137 -2.18 -16.46 2.61
C GLU A 137 -3.17 -16.30 1.47
N GLN A 138 -4.29 -15.64 1.74
CA GLN A 138 -5.32 -15.34 0.76
C GLN A 138 -5.51 -13.83 0.63
N PRO A 139 -5.74 -13.31 -0.60
CA PRO A 139 -6.03 -11.91 -0.78
C PRO A 139 -7.25 -11.52 0.04
N PHE A 140 -7.15 -10.39 0.73
CA PHE A 140 -8.24 -9.89 1.55
C PHE A 140 -9.48 -9.55 0.70
N LEU A 141 -9.26 -9.21 -0.58
CA LEU A 141 -10.28 -8.86 -1.56
C LEU A 141 -10.91 -10.03 -2.31
N ALA A 142 -10.57 -11.29 -2.04
CA ALA A 142 -11.28 -12.43 -2.66
C ALA A 142 -12.81 -12.38 -2.42
N THR A 143 -13.25 -11.61 -1.42
CA THR A 143 -14.66 -11.34 -1.10
C THR A 143 -15.33 -10.28 -2.01
N ARG A 144 -14.62 -9.66 -2.97
CA ARG A 144 -15.16 -8.60 -3.86
C ARG A 144 -16.32 -9.05 -4.76
N LEU A 145 -16.61 -10.34 -4.88
CA LEU A 145 -17.52 -10.87 -5.90
C LEU A 145 -18.99 -11.07 -5.49
N GLU A 146 -19.41 -10.78 -4.26
CA GLU A 146 -20.81 -11.05 -3.85
C GLU A 146 -21.71 -9.84 -3.58
N SER A 147 -21.21 -8.61 -3.52
CA SER A 147 -22.07 -7.42 -3.52
C SER A 147 -22.43 -7.03 -4.96
N LYS A 148 -23.58 -7.54 -5.43
CA LYS A 148 -24.32 -6.90 -6.52
C LYS A 148 -24.57 -5.43 -6.16
N ASP A 149 -24.44 -4.56 -7.17
CA ASP A 149 -24.80 -3.14 -7.19
C ASP A 149 -23.70 -2.12 -6.83
N ILE A 150 -22.70 -1.97 -7.71
CA ILE A 150 -21.99 -0.70 -7.94
C ILE A 150 -21.73 -0.55 -9.46
N PRO A 151 -22.02 0.61 -10.09
CA PRO A 151 -21.72 0.83 -11.50
C PRO A 151 -20.20 0.80 -11.74
N ALA A 152 -19.79 0.04 -12.75
CA ALA A 152 -18.40 -0.05 -13.18
C ALA A 152 -17.83 1.34 -13.46
N VAL A 153 -16.85 1.78 -12.67
CA VAL A 153 -15.95 2.83 -13.11
C VAL A 153 -15.14 2.23 -14.24
N ALA A 154 -15.49 2.60 -15.47
CA ALA A 154 -14.71 2.25 -16.64
C ALA A 154 -13.32 2.86 -16.49
N GLY A 155 -12.33 2.02 -16.17
CA GLY A 155 -10.93 2.35 -16.44
C GLY A 155 -10.77 2.70 -17.92
N PRO A 156 -9.81 3.57 -18.29
CA PRO A 156 -9.63 3.95 -19.68
C PRO A 156 -9.39 2.71 -20.54
N SER A 157 -10.25 2.56 -21.55
CA SER A 157 -10.18 1.55 -22.60
C SER A 157 -8.73 1.40 -23.05
N ALA A 158 -8.16 0.21 -22.83
CA ALA A 158 -6.93 -0.18 -23.50
C ALA A 158 -7.12 0.07 -25.01
N GLY A 159 -6.27 0.93 -25.57
CA GLY A 159 -6.20 1.12 -27.01
C GLY A 159 -5.92 -0.21 -27.72
N PRO A 160 -6.24 -0.33 -29.01
CA PRO A 160 -6.05 -1.57 -29.75
C PRO A 160 -4.57 -1.99 -29.71
N PRO A 161 -4.27 -3.29 -29.59
CA PRO A 161 -2.90 -3.75 -29.52
C PRO A 161 -2.19 -3.41 -30.83
N LEU A 162 -1.08 -2.69 -30.72
CA LEU A 162 -0.13 -2.57 -31.82
C LEU A 162 0.32 -3.97 -32.20
N GLY A 163 0.07 -4.35 -33.46
CA GLY A 163 0.40 -5.65 -34.01
C GLY A 163 1.89 -5.93 -33.84
N LEU A 164 2.18 -6.88 -32.95
CA LEU A 164 3.45 -7.57 -32.91
C LEU A 164 3.20 -8.97 -33.47
N GLU A 165 3.69 -9.17 -34.67
CA GLU A 165 3.91 -10.44 -35.32
C GLU A 165 4.42 -11.52 -34.35
N SER A 166 3.71 -12.65 -34.31
CA SER A 166 4.05 -13.82 -33.49
C SER A 166 5.46 -14.32 -33.79
N PRO A 167 6.29 -14.63 -32.78
CA PRO A 167 7.59 -15.26 -33.01
C PRO A 167 7.40 -16.72 -33.46
N PRO A 168 8.34 -17.27 -34.24
CA PRO A 168 8.26 -18.66 -34.70
C PRO A 168 8.36 -19.65 -33.53
N SER A 169 7.48 -20.64 -33.54
CA SER A 169 7.48 -21.78 -32.60
C SER A 169 8.78 -22.56 -32.69
N GLY A 170 9.52 -22.62 -31.57
CA GLY A 170 10.63 -23.54 -31.43
C GLY A 170 11.78 -23.05 -30.55
N MET A 171 11.51 -22.52 -29.35
CA MET A 171 12.53 -22.43 -28.29
C MET A 171 11.82 -22.35 -26.93
N ALA A 172 12.09 -23.32 -26.06
CA ALA A 172 11.57 -23.34 -24.71
C ALA A 172 12.08 -22.10 -23.93
N ALA A 173 11.16 -21.30 -23.41
CA ALA A 173 11.48 -20.22 -22.49
C ALA A 173 12.01 -20.82 -21.18
N GLN A 174 13.31 -20.75 -20.96
CA GLN A 174 13.91 -20.97 -19.65
C GLN A 174 13.61 -19.72 -18.81
N SER A 175 13.03 -19.90 -17.62
CA SER A 175 12.85 -18.82 -16.65
C SER A 175 14.19 -18.13 -16.37
N PRO A 176 14.25 -16.78 -16.32
CA PRO A 176 15.48 -16.10 -15.94
C PRO A 176 15.84 -16.47 -14.49
N PRO A 177 17.14 -16.65 -14.18
CA PRO A 177 17.57 -16.92 -12.81
C PRO A 177 17.27 -15.70 -11.91
N PRO A 178 17.05 -15.91 -10.60
CA PRO A 178 16.86 -14.81 -9.66
C PRO A 178 18.09 -13.88 -9.64
N PRO A 179 17.91 -12.58 -9.36
CA PRO A 179 19.04 -11.66 -9.26
C PRO A 179 20.01 -12.15 -8.18
N ARG A 180 21.31 -12.15 -8.49
CA ARG A 180 22.35 -12.47 -7.53
C ARG A 180 22.29 -11.49 -6.36
N ALA A 181 22.38 -11.99 -5.14
CA ALA A 181 22.63 -11.16 -3.97
C ALA A 181 23.91 -10.33 -4.21
N PRO A 182 23.95 -9.05 -3.77
CA PRO A 182 25.13 -8.22 -3.93
C PRO A 182 26.34 -8.90 -3.27
N SER A 183 27.49 -8.86 -3.95
CA SER A 183 28.76 -9.33 -3.42
C SER A 183 29.10 -8.57 -2.13
N ARG A 184 29.67 -9.27 -1.16
CA ARG A 184 30.27 -8.66 0.04
C ARG A 184 31.73 -8.22 -0.23
N ASP A 185 32.10 -8.11 -1.50
CA ASP A 185 33.44 -7.71 -1.89
C ASP A 185 33.54 -6.18 -1.80
N PRO A 186 34.43 -5.62 -0.96
CA PRO A 186 34.53 -4.17 -0.77
C PRO A 186 34.89 -3.41 -2.05
N ASP A 187 35.49 -4.08 -3.02
CA ASP A 187 35.96 -3.50 -4.30
C ASP A 187 34.84 -3.32 -5.35
N ASP A 188 33.64 -3.88 -5.12
CA ASP A 188 32.49 -3.79 -6.04
C ASP A 188 31.62 -2.53 -5.81
N TYR A 189 31.95 -1.69 -4.82
CA TYR A 189 31.24 -0.45 -4.53
C TYR A 189 31.85 0.75 -5.27
N PRO A 190 31.05 1.66 -5.84
CA PRO A 190 31.57 2.87 -6.47
C PRO A 190 32.23 3.78 -5.43
N ALA A 191 33.37 4.37 -5.78
CA ALA A 191 34.29 5.08 -4.87
C ALA A 191 33.70 6.26 -4.07
N TRP A 192 32.47 6.71 -4.35
CA TRP A 192 31.78 7.73 -3.57
C TRP A 192 31.04 7.18 -2.33
N LEU A 193 31.06 5.86 -2.13
CA LEU A 193 30.49 5.18 -0.95
C LEU A 193 31.52 4.94 0.17
N ALA A 194 32.77 5.39 -0.02
CA ALA A 194 33.88 5.23 0.94
C ALA A 194 34.17 6.50 1.77
N GLU A 195 33.33 7.53 1.65
CA GLU A 195 33.36 8.75 2.47
C GLU A 195 31.90 8.89 2.95
N SER A 196 31.51 8.77 4.21
CA SER A 196 32.06 9.23 5.49
C SER A 196 31.44 8.33 6.58
N ASP A 197 32.08 8.02 7.69
CA ASP A 197 32.16 8.88 8.87
C ASP A 197 33.15 8.25 9.87
N ASP A 198 33.98 9.08 10.49
CA ASP A 198 34.10 9.13 11.95
C ASP A 198 35.02 10.29 12.33
N GLN A 199 34.37 11.45 12.51
CA GLN A 199 34.91 12.53 13.31
C GLN A 199 34.24 12.42 14.69
N GLU A 200 34.88 11.72 15.63
CA GLU A 200 34.63 11.98 17.06
C GLU A 200 35.65 13.03 17.56
N PRO A 201 35.20 14.05 18.33
CA PRO A 201 36.06 15.02 19.00
C PRO A 201 36.36 14.64 20.47
N ASP A 202 37.32 15.38 21.05
CA ASP A 202 37.77 15.43 22.46
C ASP A 202 38.58 14.19 22.92
N GLU A 203 39.80 14.27 23.48
CA GLU A 203 40.54 15.24 24.31
C GLU A 203 42.05 15.24 24.01
#